data_AF-A0A7K1BIN9-F1
#
_entry.id   AF-A0A7K1BIN9-F1
#
_cell.length_a   1.000
_cell.length_b   1.000
_cell.length_c   1.000
_cell.angle_alpha   90.00
_cell.angle_beta   90.00
_cell.angle_gamma   90.00
#
_symmetry.space_group_name_H-M   'P 1'
#
loop_
_entity.id
_entity.type
_entity.pdbx_description
1 polymer ?
#
loop_
_entity_poly.entity_id
_entity_poly.type
_entity_poly.pdbx_seq_one_letter_code
_entity_poly.pdbx_strand_id
1 'polypeptide(L)'
;MRSVFQDELDSVSQSLVDLCEKVSGTIQKATQSILTSDLKLAEEIIASDVTIDDFQHDLDARIIDIVARQQPVASDLRALATALRMSADLERMGDMAHHVAKITRLRHPDSAIPAELHPIFDALGKAAEKIAKKTALVIGTRNTDMALEIERDDDEIDDLHRQLISALVAPNWKHGVETAVDLTLLGRYYERYADHAVSVSRRVYFLVTGKFA
;
A
#
# COMPACT_ATOMS: atom_id res chain seq x y z
N MET A 1 -11.38 19.77 27.76
CA MET A 1 -10.65 18.50 28.03
C MET A 1 -11.11 17.39 27.12
N ARG A 2 -12.39 16.98 27.12
CA ARG A 2 -12.90 15.96 26.17
C ARG A 2 -12.83 16.39 24.69
N SER A 3 -12.93 17.69 24.39
CA SER A 3 -12.74 18.22 23.03
C SER A 3 -11.31 18.03 22.52
N VAL A 4 -10.30 18.42 23.32
CA VAL A 4 -8.88 18.32 22.95
C VAL A 4 -8.48 16.86 22.66
N PHE A 5 -8.94 15.91 23.47
CA PHE A 5 -8.67 14.50 23.21
C PHE A 5 -9.35 14.00 21.92
N GLN A 6 -10.57 14.45 21.64
CA GLN A 6 -11.24 14.12 20.38
C GLN A 6 -10.47 14.72 19.19
N ASP A 7 -9.99 15.96 19.32
CA ASP A 7 -9.15 16.60 18.29
C ASP A 7 -7.84 15.81 18.06
N GLU A 8 -7.24 15.25 19.12
CA GLU A 8 -6.06 14.35 19.01
C GLU A 8 -6.40 13.05 18.25
N LEU A 9 -7.55 12.43 18.52
CA LEU A 9 -8.01 11.22 17.79
C LEU A 9 -8.32 11.50 16.32
N ASP A 10 -8.93 12.64 16.04
CA ASP A 10 -9.25 13.08 14.68
C ASP A 10 -7.97 13.40 13.92
N SER A 11 -6.97 14.02 14.57
CA SER A 11 -5.64 14.24 14.01
C SER A 11 -4.90 12.93 13.68
N VAL A 12 -4.99 11.90 14.54
CA VAL A 12 -4.46 10.56 14.23
C VAL A 12 -5.16 9.95 13.01
N SER A 13 -6.49 10.07 12.94
CA SER A 13 -7.26 9.56 11.80
C SER A 13 -6.86 10.27 10.50
N GLN A 14 -6.67 11.59 10.54
CA GLN A 14 -6.22 12.37 9.38
C GLN A 14 -4.82 11.97 8.94
N SER A 15 -3.87 11.78 9.86
CA SER A 15 -2.52 11.34 9.49
C SER A 15 -2.50 9.97 8.82
N LEU A 16 -3.40 9.05 9.19
CA LEU A 16 -3.54 7.78 8.48
C LEU A 16 -4.04 7.97 7.04
N VAL A 17 -4.99 8.90 6.82
CA VAL A 17 -5.45 9.25 5.47
C VAL A 17 -4.29 9.84 4.67
N ASP A 18 -3.56 10.80 5.24
CA ASP A 18 -2.42 11.45 4.58
C ASP A 18 -1.32 10.43 4.21
N LEU A 19 -1.03 9.47 5.10
CA LEU A 19 -0.07 8.39 4.83
C LEU A 19 -0.57 7.48 3.70
N CYS A 20 -1.86 7.14 3.70
CA CYS A 20 -2.47 6.34 2.64
C CYS A 20 -2.43 7.04 1.27
N GLU A 21 -2.64 8.36 1.24
CA GLU A 21 -2.53 9.16 0.02
C GLU A 21 -1.09 9.22 -0.49
N LYS A 22 -0.11 9.34 0.41
CA LYS A 22 1.33 9.29 0.05
C LYS A 22 1.67 7.97 -0.63
N VAL A 23 1.33 6.83 -0.01
CA VAL A 23 1.66 5.51 -0.57
C VAL A 23 0.88 5.19 -1.84
N SER A 24 -0.30 5.77 -2.02
CA SER A 24 -1.05 5.73 -3.30
C SER A 24 -0.30 6.48 -4.41
N GLY A 25 0.22 7.67 -4.13
CA GLY A 25 1.05 8.41 -5.08
C GLY A 25 2.36 7.70 -5.40
N THR A 26 2.99 7.08 -4.41
CA THR A 26 4.26 6.35 -4.60
C THR A 26 4.10 5.13 -5.50
N ILE A 27 3.04 4.32 -5.34
CA ILE A 27 2.83 3.14 -6.22
C ILE A 27 2.51 3.56 -7.65
N GLN A 28 1.79 4.67 -7.85
CA GLN A 28 1.54 5.23 -9.18
C GLN A 28 2.85 5.63 -9.86
N LYS A 29 3.71 6.39 -9.17
CA LYS A 29 5.03 6.77 -9.67
C LYS A 29 5.92 5.56 -9.92
N ALA A 30 5.89 4.55 -9.04
CA ALA A 30 6.67 3.33 -9.19
C ALA A 30 6.26 2.57 -10.46
N THR A 31 4.95 2.40 -10.67
CA THR A 31 4.38 1.81 -11.89
C THR A 31 4.82 2.59 -13.13
N GLN A 32 4.75 3.92 -13.10
CA GLN A 32 5.21 4.74 -14.21
C GLN A 32 6.69 4.50 -14.49
N SER A 33 7.55 4.54 -13.46
CA SER A 33 8.99 4.40 -13.66
C SER A 33 9.37 3.06 -14.29
N ILE A 34 8.75 1.95 -13.88
CA ILE A 34 9.06 0.62 -14.42
C ILE A 34 8.56 0.45 -15.86
N LEU A 35 7.42 1.04 -16.21
CA LEU A 35 6.86 0.99 -17.56
C LEU A 35 7.66 1.85 -18.56
N THR A 36 8.20 2.99 -18.10
CA THR A 36 8.95 3.92 -18.95
C THR A 36 10.46 3.81 -18.83
N SER A 37 10.96 2.85 -18.05
CA SER A 37 12.39 2.74 -17.69
C SER A 37 12.99 4.05 -17.16
N ASP A 38 12.21 4.84 -16.42
CA ASP A 38 12.65 6.16 -15.92
C ASP A 38 13.48 6.01 -14.64
N LEU A 39 14.81 6.03 -14.80
CA LEU A 39 15.77 5.95 -13.69
C LEU A 39 15.60 7.11 -12.70
N LYS A 40 15.35 8.33 -13.19
CA LYS A 40 15.28 9.50 -12.31
C LYS A 40 14.08 9.41 -11.40
N LEU A 41 12.93 9.01 -11.94
CA LEU A 41 11.72 8.79 -11.15
C LEU A 41 11.90 7.65 -10.15
N ALA A 42 12.58 6.56 -10.55
CA ALA A 42 12.90 5.46 -9.64
C ALA A 42 13.78 5.89 -8.47
N GLU A 43 14.81 6.71 -8.72
CA GLU A 43 15.69 7.25 -7.68
C GLU A 43 14.97 8.23 -6.75
N GLU A 44 14.05 9.04 -7.26
CA GLU A 44 13.19 9.90 -6.44
C GLU A 44 12.37 9.07 -5.45
N ILE A 45 11.73 8.00 -5.93
CA ILE A 45 10.93 7.10 -5.09
C ILE A 45 11.79 6.47 -3.99
N ILE A 46 12.94 5.89 -4.37
CA ILE A 46 13.88 5.26 -3.45
C ILE A 46 14.37 6.25 -2.38
N ALA A 47 14.66 7.49 -2.77
CA ALA A 47 15.09 8.52 -1.82
C ALA A 47 13.95 9.01 -0.92
N SER A 48 12.70 8.99 -1.40
CA SER A 48 11.53 9.42 -0.65
C SER A 48 11.00 8.39 0.36
N ASP A 49 11.47 7.14 0.31
CA ASP A 49 11.05 6.04 1.18
C ASP A 49 11.19 6.39 2.67
N VAL A 50 12.33 6.97 3.06
CA VAL A 50 12.59 7.43 4.43
C VAL A 50 11.56 8.43 4.94
N THR A 51 10.91 9.20 4.05
CA THR A 51 9.88 10.16 4.45
C THR A 51 8.56 9.49 4.84
N ILE A 52 8.30 8.29 4.31
CA ILE A 52 7.16 7.45 4.70
C ILE A 52 7.44 6.81 6.06
N ASP A 53 8.66 6.29 6.25
CA ASP A 53 9.12 5.72 7.52
C ASP A 53 9.04 6.76 8.65
N ASP A 54 9.62 7.95 8.44
CA ASP A 54 9.60 9.02 9.43
C ASP A 54 8.18 9.45 9.78
N PHE A 55 7.29 9.54 8.76
CA PHE A 55 5.88 9.86 8.99
C PHE A 55 5.18 8.79 9.85
N GLN A 56 5.46 7.51 9.57
CA GLN A 56 4.93 6.39 10.34
C GLN A 56 5.42 6.41 11.79
N HIS A 57 6.72 6.62 12.00
CA HIS A 57 7.32 6.71 13.34
C HIS A 57 6.77 7.89 14.14
N ASP A 58 6.60 9.06 13.52
CA ASP A 58 6.04 10.24 14.17
C ASP A 58 4.58 10.01 14.58
N LEU A 59 3.78 9.35 13.72
CA LEU A 59 2.41 8.96 14.02
C LEU A 59 2.35 7.98 15.21
N ASP A 60 3.20 6.96 15.20
CA ASP A 60 3.27 5.96 16.26
C ASP A 60 3.68 6.57 17.60
N ALA A 61 4.71 7.42 17.61
CA ALA A 61 5.16 8.14 18.79
C ALA A 61 4.05 9.00 19.39
N ARG A 62 3.29 9.71 18.53
CA ARG A 62 2.14 10.52 18.95
C ARG A 62 1.02 9.67 19.53
N ILE A 63 0.71 8.52 18.94
CA ILE A 63 -0.30 7.60 19.47
C ILE A 63 0.11 7.09 20.86
N ILE A 64 1.38 6.69 21.04
CA ILE A 64 1.90 6.21 22.33
C ILE A 64 1.82 7.31 23.40
N ASP A 65 2.18 8.55 23.05
CA ASP A 65 2.07 9.70 23.94
C ASP A 65 0.61 9.98 24.37
N ILE A 66 -0.34 9.91 23.43
CA ILE A 66 -1.77 10.04 23.74
C ILE A 66 -2.21 8.95 24.72
N VAL A 67 -1.83 7.69 24.49
CA VAL A 67 -2.16 6.58 25.39
C VAL A 67 -1.60 6.81 26.80
N ALA A 68 -0.33 7.24 26.90
CA ALA A 68 0.35 7.48 28.16
C ALA A 68 -0.29 8.65 28.96
N ARG A 69 -0.64 9.74 28.28
CA ARG A 69 -1.20 10.95 28.92
C ARG A 69 -2.67 10.83 29.27
N GLN A 70 -3.47 10.22 28.38
CA GLN A 70 -4.93 10.27 28.48
C GLN A 70 -5.54 8.98 29.06
N GLN A 71 -4.79 7.88 29.11
CA GLN A 71 -5.24 6.58 29.61
C GLN A 71 -6.61 6.15 29.03
N PRO A 72 -6.74 6.11 27.68
CA PRO A 72 -8.02 5.86 27.02
C PRO A 72 -8.55 4.46 27.30
N VAL A 73 -9.87 4.29 27.26
CA VAL A 73 -10.55 3.02 27.55
C VAL A 73 -11.47 2.61 26.42
N ALA A 74 -11.80 1.31 26.36
CA ALA A 74 -12.78 0.74 25.44
C ALA A 74 -12.61 1.19 23.98
N SER A 75 -13.54 1.99 23.44
CA SER A 75 -13.54 2.45 22.04
C SER A 75 -12.31 3.28 21.68
N ASP A 76 -11.83 4.10 22.62
CA ASP A 76 -10.77 5.06 22.36
C ASP A 76 -9.41 4.35 22.32
N LEU A 77 -9.21 3.39 23.23
CA LEU A 77 -8.05 2.50 23.19
C LEU A 77 -8.09 1.63 21.92
N ARG A 78 -9.26 1.13 21.53
CA ARG A 78 -9.43 0.38 20.28
C ARG A 78 -9.01 1.23 19.09
N ALA A 79 -9.44 2.49 19.01
CA ALA A 79 -9.07 3.42 17.94
C ALA A 79 -7.56 3.58 17.81
N LEU A 80 -6.87 3.90 18.91
CA LEU A 80 -5.43 4.10 18.92
C LEU A 80 -4.65 2.81 18.63
N ALA A 81 -5.08 1.68 19.20
CA ALA A 81 -4.45 0.38 18.92
C ALA A 81 -4.64 -0.05 17.46
N THR A 82 -5.81 0.21 16.86
CA THR A 82 -6.01 -0.04 15.42
C THR A 82 -5.19 0.92 14.56
N ALA A 83 -5.03 2.17 14.99
CA ALA A 83 -4.24 3.16 14.26
C ALA A 83 -2.76 2.76 14.14
N LEU A 84 -2.14 2.30 15.23
CA LEU A 84 -0.76 1.76 15.21
C LEU A 84 -0.59 0.60 14.22
N ARG A 85 -1.60 -0.26 14.10
CA ARG A 85 -1.52 -1.40 13.19
C ARG A 85 -1.77 -0.98 11.75
N MET A 86 -2.65 0.02 11.52
CA MET A 86 -2.87 0.59 10.19
C MET A 86 -1.66 1.37 9.71
N SER A 87 -0.99 2.15 10.57
CA SER A 87 0.23 2.91 10.20
C SER A 87 1.32 1.98 9.67
N ALA A 88 1.55 0.85 10.35
CA ALA A 88 2.50 -0.16 9.90
C ALA A 88 2.11 -0.81 8.56
N ASP A 89 0.84 -1.15 8.35
CA ASP A 89 0.41 -1.71 7.06
C ASP A 89 0.53 -0.69 5.91
N LEU A 90 0.28 0.60 6.18
CA LEU A 90 0.47 1.66 5.19
C LEU A 90 1.95 1.87 4.85
N GLU A 91 2.86 1.85 5.82
CA GLU A 91 4.31 1.89 5.54
C GLU A 91 4.74 0.70 4.65
N ARG A 92 4.22 -0.49 4.92
CA ARG A 92 4.48 -1.68 4.07
C ARG A 92 3.97 -1.52 2.65
N MET A 93 2.89 -0.76 2.43
CA MET A 93 2.46 -0.40 1.07
C MET A 93 3.50 0.51 0.40
N GLY A 94 4.10 1.45 1.14
CA GLY A 94 5.24 2.24 0.69
C GLY A 94 6.45 1.39 0.29
N ASP A 95 6.84 0.45 1.16
CA ASP A 95 7.92 -0.53 0.92
C ASP A 95 7.74 -1.26 -0.43
N MET A 96 6.51 -1.70 -0.74
CA MET A 96 6.26 -2.43 -1.98
C MET A 96 6.49 -1.55 -3.21
N ALA A 97 6.07 -0.27 -3.16
CA ALA A 97 6.33 0.69 -4.23
C ALA A 97 7.84 0.98 -4.37
N HIS A 98 8.56 1.07 -3.25
CA HIS A 98 10.02 1.19 -3.25
C HIS A 98 10.71 -0.02 -3.89
N HIS A 99 10.24 -1.24 -3.63
CA HIS A 99 10.76 -2.44 -4.27
C HIS A 99 10.53 -2.47 -5.78
N VAL A 100 9.37 -2.00 -6.27
CA VAL A 100 9.12 -1.83 -7.71
C VAL A 100 10.14 -0.87 -8.34
N ALA A 101 10.36 0.30 -7.73
CA ALA A 101 11.34 1.28 -8.21
C ALA A 101 12.78 0.74 -8.22
N LYS A 102 13.15 -0.11 -7.25
CA LYS A 102 14.47 -0.77 -7.23
C LYS A 102 14.71 -1.65 -8.46
N ILE A 103 13.68 -2.32 -8.98
CA ILE A 103 13.79 -3.11 -10.22
C ILE A 103 14.00 -2.20 -11.43
N THR A 104 13.30 -1.05 -11.51
CA THR A 104 13.55 -0.06 -12.57
C THR A 104 15.02 0.37 -12.60
N ARG A 105 15.57 0.73 -11.43
CA ARG A 105 16.98 1.14 -11.32
C ARG A 105 17.94 0.01 -11.66
N LEU A 106 17.64 -1.23 -11.24
CA LEU A 106 18.49 -2.39 -11.48
C LEU A 106 18.64 -2.73 -12.96
N ARG A 107 17.57 -2.55 -13.75
CA ARG A 107 17.53 -2.94 -15.17
C ARG A 107 17.85 -1.81 -16.14
N HIS A 108 17.86 -0.56 -15.68
CA HIS A 108 18.24 0.58 -16.50
C HIS A 108 19.64 0.39 -17.14
N PRO A 109 19.84 0.71 -18.44
CA PRO A 109 18.91 1.42 -19.33
C PRO A 109 17.85 0.54 -20.02
N ASP A 110 17.92 -0.77 -19.84
CA ASP A 110 16.97 -1.70 -20.45
C ASP A 110 15.61 -1.67 -19.72
N SER A 111 14.58 -2.19 -20.38
CA SER A 111 13.28 -2.39 -19.74
C SER A 111 13.25 -3.71 -18.99
N ALA A 112 12.80 -3.69 -17.74
CA ALA A 112 12.55 -4.89 -16.97
C ALA A 112 11.35 -5.68 -17.50
N ILE A 113 10.40 -5.01 -18.17
CA ILE A 113 9.13 -5.59 -18.61
C ILE A 113 9.13 -5.71 -20.13
N PRO A 114 9.07 -6.93 -20.69
CA PRO A 114 8.82 -7.13 -22.12
C PRO A 114 7.56 -6.40 -22.58
N ALA A 115 7.60 -5.81 -23.78
CA ALA A 115 6.53 -4.97 -24.29
C ALA A 115 5.14 -5.65 -24.31
N GLU A 116 5.10 -6.97 -24.57
CA GLU A 116 3.87 -7.75 -24.54
C GLU A 116 3.21 -7.87 -23.15
N LEU A 117 3.96 -7.64 -22.07
CA LEU A 117 3.46 -7.69 -20.69
C LEU A 117 3.14 -6.31 -20.12
N HIS A 118 3.45 -5.21 -20.84
CA HIS A 118 3.10 -3.85 -20.40
C HIS A 118 1.63 -3.69 -20.02
N PRO A 119 0.64 -4.24 -20.76
CA PRO A 119 -0.76 -4.12 -20.39
C PRO A 119 -1.11 -4.72 -19.02
N ILE A 120 -0.44 -5.82 -18.63
CA ILE A 120 -0.66 -6.46 -17.32
C ILE A 120 -0.15 -5.55 -16.20
N PHE A 121 1.04 -4.96 -16.36
CA PHE A 121 1.61 -4.08 -15.34
C PHE A 121 0.92 -2.71 -15.25
N ASP A 122 0.44 -2.17 -16.37
CA ASP A 122 -0.43 -0.99 -16.37
C ASP A 122 -1.74 -1.26 -15.61
N ALA A 123 -2.36 -2.44 -15.83
CA ALA A 123 -3.53 -2.85 -15.09
C ALA A 123 -3.25 -3.06 -13.59
N LEU A 124 -2.14 -3.73 -13.22
CA LEU A 124 -1.73 -3.92 -11.83
C LEU A 124 -1.54 -2.58 -11.11
N GLY A 125 -0.85 -1.62 -11.74
CA GLY A 125 -0.65 -0.30 -11.16
C GLY A 125 -1.95 0.48 -10.95
N LYS A 126 -2.87 0.42 -11.92
CA LYS A 126 -4.20 1.03 -11.81
C LYS A 126 -5.05 0.40 -10.71
N ALA A 127 -5.03 -0.92 -10.61
CA ALA A 127 -5.76 -1.65 -9.57
C ALA A 127 -5.18 -1.33 -8.17
N ALA A 128 -3.85 -1.30 -8.02
CA ALA A 128 -3.19 -0.93 -6.77
C ALA A 128 -3.51 0.52 -6.36
N GLU A 129 -3.46 1.46 -7.31
CA GLU A 129 -3.83 2.87 -7.07
C GLU A 129 -5.30 2.98 -6.63
N LYS A 130 -6.21 2.27 -7.30
CA LYS A 130 -7.65 2.24 -7.00
C LYS A 130 -7.90 1.73 -5.58
N ILE A 131 -7.28 0.60 -5.20
CA ILE A 131 -7.40 0.03 -3.86
C ILE A 131 -6.87 1.01 -2.81
N ALA A 132 -5.70 1.62 -3.01
CA ALA A 132 -5.13 2.57 -2.07
C ALA A 132 -6.02 3.80 -1.86
N LYS A 133 -6.59 4.37 -2.93
CA LYS A 133 -7.53 5.50 -2.83
C LYS A 133 -8.80 5.11 -2.08
N LYS A 134 -9.32 3.91 -2.32
CA LYS A 134 -10.48 3.39 -1.59
C LYS A 134 -10.15 3.18 -0.11
N THR A 135 -8.97 2.68 0.21
CA THR A 135 -8.48 2.53 1.60
C THR A 135 -8.42 3.88 2.32
N ALA A 136 -7.93 4.94 1.69
CA ALA A 136 -7.95 6.29 2.26
C ALA A 136 -9.37 6.76 2.58
N LEU A 137 -10.33 6.54 1.66
CA LEU A 137 -11.74 6.84 1.90
C LEU A 137 -12.34 6.01 3.04
N VAL A 138 -11.98 4.73 3.13
CA VAL A 138 -12.44 3.83 4.21
C VAL A 138 -11.92 4.30 5.57
N ILE A 139 -10.65 4.71 5.67
CA ILE A 139 -10.08 5.28 6.90
C ILE A 139 -10.83 6.56 7.29
N GLY A 140 -11.00 7.50 6.35
CA GLY A 140 -11.59 8.81 6.63
C GLY A 140 -13.09 8.76 6.96
N THR A 141 -13.85 7.90 6.27
CA THR A 141 -15.31 7.80 6.46
C THR A 141 -15.72 6.76 7.49
N ARG A 142 -14.82 5.83 7.83
CA ARG A 142 -15.10 4.64 8.65
C ARG A 142 -16.29 3.81 8.13
N ASN A 143 -16.50 3.82 6.81
CA ASN A 143 -17.57 3.08 6.17
C ASN A 143 -17.23 1.58 6.13
N THR A 144 -17.98 0.77 6.89
CA THR A 144 -17.76 -0.68 6.99
C THR A 144 -18.10 -1.43 5.73
N ASP A 145 -19.09 -0.97 4.96
CA ASP A 145 -19.49 -1.63 3.72
C ASP A 145 -18.38 -1.46 2.67
N MET A 146 -17.85 -0.23 2.54
CA MET A 146 -16.69 0.03 1.68
C MET A 146 -15.44 -0.75 2.13
N ALA A 147 -15.26 -0.95 3.43
CA ALA A 147 -14.15 -1.74 3.96
C ALA A 147 -14.22 -3.21 3.50
N LEU A 148 -15.42 -3.81 3.51
CA LEU A 148 -15.65 -5.18 3.04
C LEU A 148 -15.49 -5.31 1.52
N GLU A 149 -15.73 -4.24 0.77
CA GLU A 149 -15.53 -4.25 -0.68
C GLU A 149 -14.06 -4.24 -1.10
N ILE A 150 -13.13 -3.75 -0.26
CA ILE A 150 -11.69 -3.74 -0.61
C ILE A 150 -11.17 -5.16 -0.87
N GLU A 151 -11.64 -6.15 -0.11
CA GLU A 151 -11.28 -7.56 -0.33
C GLU A 151 -11.75 -8.08 -1.69
N ARG A 152 -12.86 -7.56 -2.22
CA ARG A 152 -13.34 -7.91 -3.58
C ARG A 152 -12.60 -7.14 -4.66
N ASP A 153 -12.13 -5.94 -4.36
CA ASP A 153 -11.32 -5.17 -5.30
C ASP A 153 -9.92 -5.81 -5.47
N ASP A 154 -9.43 -6.52 -4.45
CA ASP A 154 -8.16 -7.27 -4.47
C ASP A 154 -8.16 -8.46 -5.45
N ASP A 155 -9.33 -9.08 -5.69
CA ASP A 155 -9.49 -10.17 -6.67
C ASP A 155 -8.95 -9.78 -8.07
N GLU A 156 -9.02 -8.49 -8.43
CA GLU A 156 -8.50 -7.96 -9.69
C GLU A 156 -6.96 -8.11 -9.78
N ILE A 157 -6.24 -7.83 -8.69
CA ILE A 157 -4.78 -7.94 -8.61
C ILE A 157 -4.36 -9.42 -8.60
N ASP A 158 -5.10 -10.25 -7.86
CA ASP A 158 -4.88 -11.70 -7.83
C ASP A 158 -5.04 -12.36 -9.20
N ASP A 159 -6.05 -11.94 -9.97
CA ASP A 159 -6.27 -12.42 -11.33
C ASP A 159 -5.16 -11.97 -12.27
N LEU A 160 -4.71 -10.71 -12.19
CA LEU A 160 -3.60 -10.19 -12.98
C LEU A 160 -2.27 -10.87 -12.63
N HIS A 161 -2.02 -11.13 -11.35
CA HIS A 161 -0.85 -11.86 -10.89
C HIS A 161 -0.86 -13.31 -11.41
N ARG A 162 -2.00 -14.00 -11.36
CA ARG A 162 -2.16 -15.34 -11.96
C ARG A 162 -1.93 -15.35 -13.48
N GLN A 163 -2.43 -14.34 -14.19
CA GLN A 163 -2.17 -14.16 -15.62
C GLN A 163 -0.69 -13.97 -15.91
N LEU A 164 0.00 -13.14 -15.12
CA LEU A 164 1.43 -12.93 -15.23
C LEU A 164 2.19 -14.25 -15.05
N ILE A 165 1.97 -14.96 -13.94
CA ILE A 165 2.64 -16.24 -13.67
C ILE A 165 2.39 -17.23 -14.81
N SER A 166 1.17 -17.31 -15.33
CA SER A 166 0.83 -18.18 -16.47
C SER A 166 1.64 -17.85 -17.73
N ALA A 167 1.89 -16.56 -18.00
CA ALA A 167 2.74 -16.13 -19.11
C ALA A 167 4.22 -16.48 -18.90
N LEU A 168 4.72 -16.41 -17.66
CA LEU A 168 6.12 -16.69 -17.34
C LEU A 168 6.47 -18.19 -17.41
N VAL A 169 5.52 -19.08 -17.08
CA VAL A 169 5.73 -20.53 -17.13
C VAL A 169 5.37 -21.17 -18.48
N ALA A 170 4.87 -20.36 -19.42
CA ALA A 170 4.46 -20.85 -20.72
C ALA A 170 5.65 -21.43 -21.51
N PRO A 171 5.49 -22.53 -22.27
CA PRO A 171 6.59 -23.15 -23.02
C PRO A 171 7.27 -22.23 -24.05
N ASN A 172 6.62 -21.15 -24.43
CA ASN A 172 7.09 -20.15 -25.39
C ASN A 172 7.78 -18.94 -24.71
N TRP A 173 8.02 -18.97 -23.40
CA TRP A 173 8.78 -17.95 -22.71
C TRP A 173 10.20 -17.83 -23.29
N LYS A 174 10.56 -16.64 -23.77
CA LYS A 174 11.79 -16.40 -24.55
C LYS A 174 12.73 -15.34 -23.96
N HIS A 175 12.36 -14.72 -22.84
CA HIS A 175 13.10 -13.59 -22.25
C HIS A 175 14.12 -14.02 -21.19
N GLY A 176 14.25 -15.32 -20.93
CA GLY A 176 15.23 -15.87 -20.00
C GLY A 176 14.77 -15.90 -18.54
N VAL A 177 15.53 -16.61 -17.70
CA VAL A 177 15.18 -16.86 -16.30
C VAL A 177 15.26 -15.59 -15.46
N GLU A 178 16.25 -14.73 -15.72
CA GLU A 178 16.45 -13.50 -14.97
C GLU A 178 15.23 -12.57 -15.06
N THR A 179 14.76 -12.29 -16.28
CA THR A 179 13.53 -11.51 -16.50
C THR A 179 12.32 -12.18 -15.85
N ALA A 180 12.19 -13.51 -15.91
CA ALA A 180 11.08 -14.20 -15.25
C ALA A 180 11.10 -14.01 -13.72
N VAL A 181 12.28 -14.01 -13.10
CA VAL A 181 12.44 -13.75 -11.66
C VAL A 181 12.02 -12.32 -11.31
N ASP A 182 12.50 -11.33 -12.07
CA ASP A 182 12.13 -9.92 -11.83
C ASP A 182 10.62 -9.71 -11.94
N LEU A 183 9.98 -10.28 -12.96
CA LEU A 183 8.54 -10.15 -13.19
C LEU A 183 7.74 -10.87 -12.11
N THR A 184 8.21 -12.03 -11.65
CA THR A 184 7.60 -12.74 -10.52
C THR A 184 7.64 -11.88 -9.26
N LEU A 185 8.79 -11.24 -8.97
CA LEU A 185 8.93 -10.34 -7.83
C LEU A 185 8.03 -9.11 -7.97
N LEU A 186 8.00 -8.48 -9.14
CA LEU A 186 7.12 -7.34 -9.39
C LEU A 186 5.65 -7.70 -9.16
N GLY A 187 5.18 -8.81 -9.74
CA GLY A 187 3.82 -9.31 -9.50
C GLY A 187 3.53 -9.52 -8.02
N ARG A 188 4.49 -10.09 -7.27
CA ARG A 188 4.37 -10.29 -5.84
C ARG A 188 4.31 -8.98 -5.04
N TYR A 189 5.05 -7.96 -5.45
CA TYR A 189 5.00 -6.65 -4.76
C TYR A 189 3.63 -5.98 -4.91
N TYR A 190 2.97 -6.10 -6.07
CA TYR A 190 1.60 -5.60 -6.24
C TYR A 190 0.58 -6.39 -5.42
N GLU A 191 0.68 -7.72 -5.36
CA GLU A 191 -0.20 -8.55 -4.50
C GLU A 191 -0.03 -8.18 -3.02
N ARG A 192 1.21 -8.11 -2.53
CA ARG A 192 1.45 -7.73 -1.13
C ARG A 192 1.02 -6.30 -0.82
N TYR A 193 1.10 -5.38 -1.78
CA TYR A 193 0.59 -4.02 -1.61
C TYR A 193 -0.92 -4.04 -1.33
N ALA A 194 -1.65 -4.88 -2.06
CA ALA A 194 -3.09 -5.03 -1.92
C ALA A 194 -3.49 -5.79 -0.64
N ASP A 195 -2.74 -6.83 -0.26
CA ASP A 195 -2.88 -7.53 1.04
C ASP A 195 -2.83 -6.56 2.23
N HIS A 196 -1.91 -5.60 2.19
CA HIS A 196 -1.79 -4.58 3.23
C HIS A 196 -2.98 -3.62 3.25
N ALA A 197 -3.52 -3.25 2.08
CA ALA A 197 -4.75 -2.48 1.99
C ALA A 197 -5.97 -3.24 2.55
N VAL A 198 -6.09 -4.55 2.28
CA VAL A 198 -7.11 -5.43 2.88
C VAL A 198 -6.92 -5.51 4.40
N SER A 199 -5.68 -5.60 4.87
CA SER A 199 -5.37 -5.59 6.31
C SER A 199 -5.83 -4.29 6.98
N VAL A 200 -5.63 -3.14 6.34
CA VAL A 200 -6.13 -1.84 6.80
C VAL A 200 -7.66 -1.81 6.80
N SER A 201 -8.33 -2.29 5.74
CA SER A 201 -9.79 -2.27 5.68
C SER A 201 -10.43 -3.12 6.78
N ARG A 202 -9.89 -4.32 7.05
CA ARG A 202 -10.31 -5.19 8.15
C ARG A 202 -10.11 -4.53 9.52
N ARG A 203 -9.08 -3.70 9.70
CA ARG A 203 -8.87 -2.91 10.93
C ARG A 203 -9.92 -1.82 11.09
N VAL A 204 -10.31 -1.13 10.01
CA VAL A 204 -11.41 -0.16 10.06
C VAL A 204 -12.73 -0.84 10.42
N TYR A 205 -13.00 -2.02 9.85
CA TYR A 205 -14.18 -2.81 10.22
C TYR A 205 -14.19 -3.17 11.71
N PHE A 206 -13.06 -3.64 12.25
CA PHE A 206 -12.92 -3.92 13.69
C PHE A 206 -13.03 -2.66 14.57
N LEU A 207 -12.48 -1.54 14.12
CA LEU A 207 -12.57 -0.25 14.80
C LEU A 207 -14.04 0.15 15.03
N VAL A 208 -14.89 -0.01 14.01
CA VAL A 208 -16.31 0.36 14.08
C VAL A 208 -17.12 -0.68 14.85
N THR A 209 -16.99 -1.96 14.48
CA THR A 209 -17.89 -3.01 14.96
C THR A 209 -17.44 -3.71 16.24
N GLY A 210 -16.14 -3.67 16.54
CA GLY A 210 -15.52 -4.49 17.59
C GLY A 210 -15.40 -5.97 17.25
N LYS A 211 -15.66 -6.37 16.01
CA LYS A 211 -15.57 -7.76 15.52
C LYS A 211 -14.55 -7.85 14.39
N PHE A 212 -13.85 -8.97 14.30
CA PHE A 212 -13.03 -9.27 13.13
C PHE A 212 -13.93 -9.65 11.96
N ALA A 213 -13.62 -9.12 10.78
CA ALA A 213 -14.22 -9.53 9.51
C ALA A 213 -13.69 -10.90 9.11
#